data_AF-A0A1M6SYB1-F1
#
_entry.id   AF-A0A1M6SYB1-F1
#
_cell.length_a   1.000
_cell.length_b   1.000
_cell.length_c   1.000
_cell.angle_alpha   90.00
_cell.angle_beta   90.00
_cell.angle_gamma   90.00
#
_symmetry.space_group_name_H-M   'P 1'
#
loop_
_entity.id
_entity.type
_entity.pdbx_description
1 polymer ?
#
loop_
_entity_poly.entity_id
_entity_poly.type
_entity_poly.pdbx_seq_one_letter_code
_entity_poly.pdbx_strand_id
1 'polypeptide(L)'
;MNALQATPRALLTHLDELYRLAQLLTPDAETAVRLVRTVYREALDAPPPADQARTWLIARLLHHAQASNTAETSGLAASQELAERILSRVLPAAIALLATRDRLWLYLCDVLELTPETAASLLQDSPEGYTRAHQALRGALSRYLTAGQFALLEFGLSEAQIRSHLRQALGRLLQPPPGALRTELLNLTGSPSLASAPPSRSVVHHPATRTLVAVLIVLMAGLLGWLAWRSTRPAPSPSASRPSDLIRRSVELAASLTVEQPLTHPAEAERYLAQQGWRVVIPDIADARLIGLTQAPVLPELNVPVLLFEDRKSGHTLAIYLYTYALLDRYQNRLLLDPDVLRQIEEEQHFDLHVLGRQQVLVWRYRDDIYVAVTEGDAAALRERIAFPS
;
A
#
# COMPACT_ATOMS: atom_id res chain seq x y z
N MET A 1 6.27 17.31 -68.03
CA MET A 1 5.40 16.12 -68.00
C MET A 1 4.51 16.26 -66.77
N ASN A 2 3.19 16.42 -66.94
CA ASN A 2 2.27 16.56 -65.81
C ASN A 2 2.14 15.20 -65.13
N ALA A 3 2.49 15.11 -63.85
CA ALA A 3 2.31 13.89 -63.07
C ALA A 3 0.80 13.57 -63.00
N LEU A 4 0.42 12.36 -63.41
CA LEU A 4 -0.96 11.90 -63.31
C LEU A 4 -1.34 11.80 -61.83
N GLN A 5 -2.43 12.45 -61.44
CA GLN A 5 -2.95 12.33 -60.07
C GLN A 5 -3.53 10.95 -59.83
N ALA A 6 -3.42 10.45 -58.60
CA ALA A 6 -3.97 9.16 -58.20
C ALA A 6 -5.50 9.19 -58.29
N THR A 7 -6.07 8.19 -58.97
CA THR A 7 -7.53 8.01 -58.98
C THR A 7 -7.99 7.33 -57.68
N PRO A 8 -9.26 7.49 -57.27
CA PRO A 8 -9.79 6.83 -56.07
C PRO A 8 -9.60 5.31 -56.07
N ARG A 9 -9.70 4.67 -57.25
CA ARG A 9 -9.44 3.24 -57.41
C ARG A 9 -7.97 2.89 -57.17
N ALA A 10 -7.04 3.73 -57.62
CA ALA A 10 -5.62 3.52 -57.39
C ALA A 10 -5.27 3.62 -55.89
N LEU A 11 -5.88 4.56 -55.17
CA LEU A 11 -5.70 4.71 -53.72
C LEU A 11 -6.17 3.47 -52.95
N LEU A 12 -7.35 2.93 -53.29
CA LEU A 12 -7.92 1.75 -52.61
C LEU A 12 -7.06 0.49 -52.70
N THR A 13 -6.19 0.37 -53.72
CA THR A 13 -5.22 -0.73 -53.84
C THR A 13 -4.28 -0.83 -52.62
N HIS A 14 -4.11 0.26 -51.87
CA HIS A 14 -3.24 0.33 -50.70
C HIS A 14 -3.98 0.25 -49.37
N LEU A 15 -5.30 -0.03 -49.37
CA LEU A 15 -6.13 0.02 -48.16
C LEU A 15 -5.72 -1.04 -47.13
N ASP A 16 -5.56 -2.29 -47.56
CA ASP A 16 -5.21 -3.39 -46.66
C ASP A 16 -3.84 -3.19 -46.00
N GLU A 17 -2.88 -2.65 -46.77
CA GLU A 17 -1.55 -2.32 -46.28
C GLU A 17 -1.60 -1.18 -45.25
N LEU A 18 -2.33 -0.09 -45.56
CA LEU A 18 -2.49 1.03 -44.63
C LEU A 18 -3.22 0.62 -43.35
N TYR A 19 -4.22 -0.25 -43.44
CA TYR A 19 -4.97 -0.69 -42.28
C TYR A 19 -4.13 -1.57 -41.35
N ARG A 20 -3.30 -2.48 -41.89
CA ARG A 20 -2.32 -3.24 -41.10
C ARG A 20 -1.31 -2.33 -40.41
N LEU A 21 -0.80 -1.32 -41.11
CA LEU A 21 0.10 -0.32 -40.54
C LEU A 21 -0.58 0.50 -39.43
N ALA A 22 -1.85 0.88 -39.61
CA ALA A 22 -2.62 1.57 -38.57
C ALA A 22 -2.77 0.71 -37.30
N GLN A 23 -3.04 -0.59 -37.45
CA GLN A 23 -3.13 -1.52 -36.32
C GLN A 23 -1.80 -1.67 -35.54
N LEU A 24 -0.65 -1.52 -36.21
CA LEU A 24 0.65 -1.52 -35.52
C LEU A 24 0.91 -0.23 -34.72
N LEU A 25 0.25 0.87 -35.10
CA LEU A 25 0.45 2.20 -34.49
C LEU A 25 -0.60 2.54 -33.44
N THR A 26 -1.71 1.80 -33.36
CA THR A 26 -2.79 2.08 -32.43
C THR A 26 -3.19 0.82 -31.65
N PRO A 27 -3.44 0.91 -30.33
CA PRO A 27 -3.75 -0.26 -29.48
C PRO A 27 -5.15 -0.84 -29.71
N ASP A 28 -6.02 -0.13 -30.43
CA ASP A 28 -7.42 -0.49 -30.63
C ASP A 28 -7.81 -0.43 -32.13
N ALA A 29 -8.68 -1.37 -32.53
CA ALA A 29 -9.11 -1.54 -33.92
C ALA A 29 -10.02 -0.40 -34.41
N GLU A 30 -10.86 0.19 -33.55
CA GLU A 30 -11.71 1.32 -33.95
C GLU A 30 -10.87 2.57 -34.22
N THR A 31 -9.83 2.76 -33.42
CA THR A 31 -8.88 3.86 -33.56
C THR A 31 -8.05 3.75 -34.85
N ALA A 32 -7.63 2.53 -35.22
CA ALA A 32 -7.01 2.25 -36.51
C ALA A 32 -7.93 2.62 -37.69
N VAL A 33 -9.23 2.26 -37.61
CA VAL A 33 -10.21 2.60 -38.66
C VAL A 33 -10.39 4.10 -38.81
N ARG A 34 -10.47 4.84 -37.70
CA ARG A 34 -10.58 6.31 -37.73
C ARG A 34 -9.35 6.95 -38.37
N LEU A 35 -8.16 6.49 -38.01
CA LEU A 35 -6.89 7.00 -38.55
C LEU A 35 -6.81 6.81 -40.07
N VAL A 36 -7.10 5.61 -40.57
CA VAL A 36 -7.11 5.32 -42.01
C VAL A 36 -8.18 6.16 -42.72
N ARG A 37 -9.37 6.32 -42.14
CA ARG A 37 -10.44 7.13 -42.74
C ARG A 37 -10.03 8.60 -42.90
N THR A 38 -9.33 9.17 -41.93
CA THR A 38 -8.83 10.55 -42.00
C THR A 38 -7.82 10.71 -43.13
N VAL A 39 -6.84 9.79 -43.23
CA VAL A 39 -5.81 9.82 -44.29
C VAL A 39 -6.42 9.68 -45.69
N TYR A 40 -7.40 8.78 -45.86
CA TYR A 40 -8.09 8.62 -47.14
C TYR A 40 -8.98 9.81 -47.50
N ARG A 41 -9.58 10.48 -46.52
CA ARG A 41 -10.34 11.71 -46.76
C ARG A 41 -9.42 12.81 -47.30
N GLU A 42 -8.26 13.01 -46.68
CA GLU A 42 -7.26 13.96 -47.16
C GLU A 42 -6.72 13.61 -48.54
N ALA A 43 -6.52 12.32 -48.83
CA ALA A 43 -6.10 11.86 -50.16
C ALA A 43 -7.16 12.09 -51.24
N LEU A 44 -8.44 12.13 -50.87
CA LEU A 44 -9.54 12.44 -51.80
C LEU A 44 -9.70 13.95 -52.01
N ASP A 45 -9.44 14.75 -50.97
CA ASP A 45 -9.51 16.21 -51.03
C ASP A 45 -8.30 16.82 -51.76
N ALA A 46 -7.12 16.21 -51.62
CA ALA A 46 -5.87 16.61 -52.27
C ALA A 46 -5.13 15.39 -52.85
N PRO A 47 -5.50 14.92 -54.04
CA PRO A 47 -4.99 13.67 -54.60
C PRO A 47 -3.47 13.71 -54.86
N PRO A 48 -2.70 12.76 -54.30
CA PRO A 48 -1.26 12.71 -54.52
C PRO A 48 -0.92 12.26 -55.95
N PRO A 49 0.32 12.50 -56.41
CA PRO A 49 0.83 11.92 -57.65
C PRO A 49 0.70 10.39 -57.64
N ALA A 50 0.25 9.79 -58.73
CA ALA A 50 -0.03 8.35 -58.80
C ALA A 50 1.21 7.48 -58.54
N ASP A 51 2.39 7.95 -58.92
CA ASP A 51 3.70 7.33 -58.69
C ASP A 51 4.14 7.37 -57.21
N GLN A 52 3.56 8.27 -56.42
CA GLN A 52 3.92 8.50 -55.01
C GLN A 52 2.77 8.22 -54.04
N ALA A 53 1.61 7.77 -54.53
CA ALA A 53 0.40 7.57 -53.74
C ALA A 53 0.64 6.70 -52.50
N ARG A 54 1.35 5.57 -52.65
CA ARG A 54 1.70 4.68 -51.53
C ARG A 54 2.55 5.39 -50.47
N THR A 55 3.65 6.02 -50.87
CA THR A 55 4.57 6.70 -49.97
C THR A 55 3.90 7.88 -49.27
N TRP A 56 3.06 8.62 -49.99
CA TRP A 56 2.30 9.75 -49.45
C TRP A 56 1.29 9.29 -48.39
N LEU A 57 0.53 8.23 -48.66
CA LEU A 57 -0.45 7.68 -47.72
C LEU A 57 0.23 7.17 -46.42
N ILE A 58 1.36 6.48 -46.54
CA ILE A 58 2.13 6.01 -45.38
C ILE A 58 2.70 7.19 -44.58
N ALA A 59 3.29 8.17 -45.25
CA ALA A 59 3.85 9.35 -44.58
C ALA A 59 2.77 10.14 -43.82
N ARG A 60 1.57 10.28 -44.40
CA ARG A 60 0.43 10.93 -43.74
C ARG A 60 -0.11 10.13 -42.56
N LEU A 61 -0.19 8.81 -42.69
CA LEU A 61 -0.60 7.94 -41.59
C LEU A 61 0.35 8.03 -40.40
N LEU A 62 1.67 8.03 -40.64
CA LEU A 62 2.68 8.25 -39.59
C LEU A 62 2.60 9.65 -38.98
N HIS A 63 2.36 10.68 -39.79
CA HIS A 63 2.21 12.05 -39.31
C HIS A 63 0.99 12.21 -38.39
N HIS A 64 -0.16 11.63 -38.76
CA HIS A 64 -1.38 11.66 -37.94
C HIS A 64 -1.25 10.81 -36.67
N ALA A 65 -0.53 9.68 -36.72
CA ALA A 65 -0.22 8.89 -35.52
C ALA A 65 0.66 9.68 -34.53
N GLN A 66 1.69 10.38 -35.02
CA GLN A 66 2.54 11.24 -34.19
C GLN A 66 1.79 12.45 -33.62
N ALA A 67 0.88 13.05 -34.40
CA ALA A 67 0.01 14.13 -33.94
C ALA A 67 -1.01 13.64 -32.88
N SER A 68 -1.45 12.38 -32.98
CA SER A 68 -2.31 11.75 -31.98
C SER A 68 -1.55 11.46 -30.67
N ASN A 69 -0.25 11.13 -30.75
CA ASN A 69 0.63 11.07 -29.57
C ASN A 69 0.85 12.44 -28.91
N THR A 70 0.56 13.55 -29.61
CA THR A 70 0.56 14.88 -28.98
C THR A 70 -0.74 15.15 -28.19
N ALA A 71 -1.81 14.37 -28.42
CA ALA A 71 -2.95 14.32 -27.51
C ALA A 71 -2.69 13.43 -26.28
N GLU A 72 -1.71 12.51 -26.35
CA GLU A 72 -1.19 11.78 -25.18
C GLU A 72 -0.48 12.71 -24.18
N THR A 73 -0.17 13.97 -24.49
CA THR A 73 0.39 14.91 -23.49
C THR A 73 -0.61 15.17 -22.34
N SER A 74 -1.91 15.08 -22.60
CA SER A 74 -2.94 15.09 -21.56
C SER A 74 -3.02 13.76 -20.80
N GLY A 75 -2.75 12.64 -21.46
CA GLY A 75 -2.61 11.32 -20.83
C GLY A 75 -1.35 11.18 -19.97
N LEU A 76 -0.24 11.80 -20.39
CA LEU A 76 1.02 11.91 -19.69
C LEU A 76 0.89 12.77 -18.44
N ALA A 77 0.17 13.90 -18.53
CA ALA A 77 -0.14 14.72 -17.36
C ALA A 77 -0.99 13.95 -16.33
N ALA A 78 -2.02 13.22 -16.79
CA ALA A 78 -2.84 12.38 -15.91
C ALA A 78 -2.05 11.19 -15.32
N SER A 79 -1.18 10.56 -16.10
CA SER A 79 -0.30 9.48 -15.62
C SER A 79 0.75 10.00 -14.66
N GLN A 80 1.30 11.19 -14.91
CA GLN A 80 2.27 11.83 -14.02
C GLN A 80 1.61 12.20 -12.69
N GLU A 81 0.41 12.79 -12.72
CA GLU A 81 -0.32 13.11 -11.50
C GLU A 81 -0.67 11.84 -10.69
N LEU A 82 -1.04 10.75 -11.37
CA LEU A 82 -1.25 9.46 -10.72
C LEU A 82 0.07 8.91 -10.14
N ALA A 83 1.18 9.03 -10.85
CA ALA A 83 2.51 8.63 -10.42
C ALA A 83 2.95 9.37 -9.15
N GLU A 84 2.78 10.69 -9.13
CA GLU A 84 3.12 11.55 -7.99
C GLU A 84 2.27 11.21 -6.74
N ARG A 85 0.97 10.95 -6.92
CA ARG A 85 0.09 10.52 -5.82
C ARG A 85 0.49 9.16 -5.26
N ILE A 86 0.83 8.21 -6.12
CA ILE A 86 1.29 6.88 -5.69
C ILE A 86 2.64 7.00 -4.96
N LEU A 87 3.59 7.73 -5.54
CA LEU A 87 4.92 7.93 -4.96
C LEU A 87 4.82 8.60 -3.59
N SER A 88 4.10 9.72 -3.48
CA SER A 88 3.97 10.48 -2.22
C SER A 88 3.35 9.67 -1.08
N ARG A 89 2.48 8.70 -1.40
CA ARG A 89 1.86 7.81 -0.40
C ARG A 89 2.81 6.70 0.07
N VAL A 90 3.59 6.13 -0.84
CA VAL A 90 4.39 4.92 -0.58
C VAL A 90 5.82 5.24 -0.13
N LEU A 91 6.38 6.36 -0.59
CA LEU A 91 7.76 6.76 -0.35
C LEU A 91 8.13 6.88 1.14
N PRO A 92 7.30 7.42 2.05
CA PRO A 92 7.63 7.45 3.47
C PRO A 92 7.80 6.06 4.09
N ALA A 93 6.94 5.11 3.71
CA ALA A 93 7.02 3.73 4.18
C ALA A 93 8.24 3.01 3.60
N ALA A 94 8.53 3.22 2.31
CA ALA A 94 9.71 2.67 1.66
C ALA A 94 11.01 3.17 2.31
N ILE A 95 11.10 4.48 2.61
CA ILE A 95 12.25 5.06 3.30
C ILE A 95 12.40 4.47 4.71
N ALA A 96 11.30 4.26 5.44
CA ALA A 96 11.34 3.71 6.79
C ALA A 96 11.91 2.28 6.86
N LEU A 97 11.77 1.50 5.79
CA LEU A 97 12.32 0.14 5.70
C LEU A 97 13.82 0.09 5.33
N LEU A 98 14.39 1.19 4.86
CA LEU A 98 15.81 1.23 4.46
C LEU A 98 16.74 1.18 5.67
N ALA A 99 17.88 0.52 5.50
CA ALA A 99 18.94 0.56 6.50
C ALA A 99 19.39 2.00 6.75
N THR A 100 19.80 2.32 7.98
CA THR A 100 20.25 3.67 8.36
C THR A 100 21.36 4.19 7.45
N ARG A 101 22.27 3.31 7.02
CA ARG A 101 23.37 3.64 6.12
C ARG A 101 22.88 4.06 4.72
N ASP A 102 21.89 3.37 4.17
CA ASP A 102 21.32 3.70 2.86
C ASP A 102 20.50 5.00 2.91
N ARG A 103 19.79 5.24 4.02
CA ARG A 103 19.09 6.51 4.26
C ARG A 103 20.05 7.70 4.33
N LEU A 104 21.22 7.52 4.93
CA LEU A 104 22.27 8.55 4.99
C LEU A 104 22.85 8.86 3.62
N TRP A 105 23.10 7.83 2.79
CA TRP A 105 23.52 8.00 1.40
C TRP A 105 22.53 8.84 0.59
N LEU A 106 21.25 8.48 0.66
CA LEU A 106 20.18 9.24 -0.01
C LEU A 106 20.08 10.68 0.53
N TYR A 107 20.21 10.89 1.83
CA TYR A 107 20.17 12.23 2.41
C TYR A 107 21.36 13.11 1.96
N LEU A 108 22.59 12.57 1.97
CA LEU A 108 23.79 13.32 1.59
C LEU A 108 23.78 13.69 0.10
N CYS A 109 23.41 12.75 -0.78
CA CYS A 109 23.46 12.98 -2.23
C CYS A 109 22.19 13.68 -2.76
N ASP A 110 20.99 13.31 -2.31
CA ASP A 110 19.73 13.83 -2.90
C ASP A 110 19.17 15.06 -2.18
N VAL A 111 19.44 15.21 -0.87
CA VAL A 111 18.98 16.36 -0.07
C VAL A 111 20.05 17.43 0.05
N LEU A 112 21.29 17.03 0.38
CA LEU A 112 22.42 17.96 0.52
C LEU A 112 23.21 18.18 -0.77
N GLU A 113 22.84 17.50 -1.87
CA GLU A 113 23.43 17.66 -3.21
C GLU A 113 24.96 17.47 -3.23
N LEU A 114 25.48 16.66 -2.31
CA LEU A 114 26.90 16.31 -2.28
C LEU A 114 27.21 15.29 -3.37
N THR A 115 28.42 15.36 -3.92
CA THR A 115 28.86 14.34 -4.88
C THR A 115 29.10 13.01 -4.17
N PRO A 116 28.89 11.86 -4.84
CA PRO A 116 29.09 10.53 -4.25
C PRO A 116 30.50 10.32 -3.66
N GLU A 117 31.51 10.96 -4.22
CA GLU A 117 32.91 10.88 -3.77
C GLU A 117 33.12 11.63 -2.45
N THR A 118 32.43 12.74 -2.26
CA THR A 118 32.47 13.53 -1.03
C THR A 118 31.64 12.86 0.07
N ALA A 119 30.48 12.29 -0.28
CA ALA A 119 29.69 11.49 0.64
C ALA A 119 30.42 10.20 1.05
N ALA A 120 31.14 9.56 0.13
CA ALA A 120 31.99 8.39 0.40
C ALA A 120 33.06 8.67 1.46
N SER A 121 33.74 9.82 1.36
CA SER A 121 34.78 10.20 2.32
C SER A 121 34.21 10.47 3.71
N LEU A 122 33.02 11.10 3.79
CA LEU A 122 32.30 11.35 5.06
C LEU A 122 31.78 10.06 5.72
N LEU A 123 31.29 9.11 4.91
CA LEU A 123 30.75 7.84 5.39
C LEU A 123 31.82 6.74 5.56
N GLN A 124 33.08 7.02 5.19
CA GLN A 124 34.17 6.05 5.16
C GLN A 124 33.78 4.77 4.40
N ASP A 125 33.22 4.96 3.21
CA ASP A 125 32.65 3.89 2.37
C ASP A 125 33.04 4.10 0.89
N SER A 126 32.70 3.16 0.02
CA SER A 126 32.91 3.31 -1.42
C SER A 126 31.84 4.22 -2.05
N PRO A 127 32.17 4.95 -3.13
CA PRO A 127 31.21 5.80 -3.85
C PRO A 127 30.05 4.99 -4.48
N GLU A 128 30.18 3.67 -4.61
CA GLU A 128 29.11 2.76 -5.06
C GLU A 128 27.99 2.62 -4.01
N GLY A 129 28.22 3.09 -2.78
CA GLY A 129 27.21 3.12 -1.72
C GLY A 129 25.96 3.91 -2.12
N TYR A 130 26.10 4.96 -2.94
CA TYR A 130 24.96 5.71 -3.47
C TYR A 130 24.09 4.86 -4.42
N THR A 131 24.72 4.18 -5.38
CA THR A 131 24.01 3.29 -6.32
C THR A 131 23.30 2.16 -5.57
N ARG A 132 23.96 1.60 -4.55
CA ARG A 132 23.38 0.57 -3.67
C ARG A 132 22.16 1.10 -2.92
N ALA A 133 22.22 2.31 -2.39
CA ALA A 133 21.11 2.95 -1.69
C ALA A 133 19.91 3.20 -2.61
N HIS A 134 20.15 3.63 -3.86
CA HIS A 134 19.09 3.76 -4.88
C HIS A 134 18.46 2.42 -5.26
N GLN A 135 19.26 1.36 -5.40
CA GLN A 135 18.75 0.00 -5.65
C GLN A 135 17.92 -0.51 -4.47
N ALA A 136 18.37 -0.28 -3.24
CA ALA A 136 17.62 -0.62 -2.05
C ALA A 136 16.28 0.13 -1.98
N LEU A 137 16.26 1.43 -2.32
CA LEU A 137 15.03 2.21 -2.40
C LEU A 137 14.08 1.67 -3.48
N ARG A 138 14.58 1.36 -4.66
CA ARG A 138 13.78 0.75 -5.74
C ARG A 138 13.20 -0.61 -5.33
N GLY A 139 14.01 -1.45 -4.68
CA GLY A 139 13.56 -2.73 -4.14
C GLY A 139 12.55 -2.58 -3.00
N ALA A 140 12.64 -1.52 -2.19
CA ALA A 140 11.64 -1.21 -1.18
C ALA A 140 10.32 -0.73 -1.82
N LEU A 141 10.39 0.13 -2.84
CA LEU A 141 9.22 0.61 -3.58
C LEU A 141 8.50 -0.53 -4.31
N SER A 142 9.24 -1.46 -4.94
CA SER A 142 8.65 -2.61 -5.65
C SER A 142 7.94 -3.60 -4.72
N ARG A 143 8.18 -3.56 -3.41
CA ARG A 143 7.43 -4.39 -2.43
C ARG A 143 6.05 -3.84 -2.11
N TYR A 144 5.82 -2.54 -2.33
CA TYR A 144 4.56 -1.87 -2.04
C TYR A 144 3.73 -1.56 -3.29
N LEU A 145 4.30 -1.77 -4.47
CA LEU A 145 3.71 -1.41 -5.74
C LEU A 145 3.56 -2.65 -6.61
N THR A 146 2.44 -2.73 -7.32
CA THR A 146 2.27 -3.72 -8.39
C THR A 146 3.21 -3.42 -9.56
N ALA A 147 3.52 -4.41 -10.39
CA ALA A 147 4.41 -4.24 -11.55
C ALA A 147 3.96 -3.10 -12.48
N GLY A 148 2.64 -2.94 -12.68
CA GLY A 148 2.09 -1.84 -13.49
C GLY A 148 2.27 -0.46 -12.84
N GLN A 149 2.10 -0.35 -11.52
CA GLN A 149 2.32 0.90 -10.78
C GLN A 149 3.81 1.27 -10.73
N PHE A 150 4.68 0.28 -10.60
CA PHE A 150 6.13 0.51 -10.62
C PHE A 150 6.61 0.96 -12.00
N ALA A 151 6.11 0.34 -13.07
CA ALA A 151 6.38 0.79 -14.45
C ALA A 151 5.90 2.23 -14.66
N LEU A 152 4.72 2.59 -14.13
CA LEU A 152 4.19 3.94 -14.21
C LEU A 152 5.08 4.97 -13.48
N LEU A 153 5.78 4.59 -12.41
CA LEU A 153 6.79 5.46 -11.77
C LEU A 153 8.07 5.58 -12.61
N GLU A 154 8.53 4.50 -13.23
CA GLU A 154 9.74 4.53 -14.07
C GLU A 154 9.58 5.36 -15.34
N PHE A 155 8.42 5.27 -15.98
CA PHE A 155 8.15 5.96 -17.24
C PHE A 155 7.43 7.30 -17.06
N GLY A 156 6.71 7.47 -15.96
CA GLY A 156 5.86 8.65 -15.71
C GLY A 156 6.54 9.78 -14.95
N LEU A 157 7.70 9.55 -14.31
CA LEU A 157 8.41 10.57 -13.51
C LEU A 157 9.85 10.75 -13.96
N SER A 158 10.26 12.01 -14.05
CA SER A 158 11.67 12.36 -14.22
C SER A 158 12.47 12.15 -12.92
N GLU A 159 13.77 11.91 -13.05
CA GLU A 159 14.68 11.74 -11.91
C GLU A 159 14.66 12.96 -10.96
N ALA A 160 14.52 14.17 -11.53
CA ALA A 160 14.40 15.42 -10.76
C ALA A 160 13.13 15.46 -9.89
N GLN A 161 12.01 14.94 -10.39
CA GLN A 161 10.75 14.86 -9.64
C GLN A 161 10.83 13.82 -8.53
N ILE A 162 11.42 12.66 -8.80
CA ILE A 162 11.66 11.62 -7.79
C ILE A 162 12.52 12.20 -6.65
N ARG A 163 13.58 12.94 -7.00
CA ARG A 163 14.46 13.61 -6.02
C ARG A 163 13.71 14.66 -5.18
N SER A 164 12.85 15.45 -5.81
CA SER A 164 11.99 16.44 -5.12
C SER A 164 11.06 15.77 -4.10
N HIS A 165 10.38 14.70 -4.49
CA HIS A 165 9.50 13.95 -3.60
C HIS A 165 10.25 13.24 -2.47
N LEU A 166 11.45 12.71 -2.75
CA LEU A 166 12.34 12.14 -1.74
C LEU A 166 12.73 13.19 -0.70
N ARG A 167 13.13 14.39 -1.15
CA ARG A 167 13.47 15.51 -0.28
C ARG A 167 12.28 15.92 0.61
N GLN A 168 11.09 15.98 0.04
CA GLN A 168 9.87 16.30 0.79
C GLN A 168 9.51 15.20 1.80
N ALA A 169 9.66 13.92 1.44
CA ALA A 169 9.41 12.79 2.33
C ALA A 169 10.42 12.73 3.49
N LEU A 170 11.71 12.89 3.20
CA LEU A 170 12.78 12.94 4.22
C LEU A 170 12.60 14.14 5.14
N GLY A 171 12.26 15.32 4.60
CA GLY A 171 11.99 16.51 5.41
C GLY A 171 10.78 16.37 6.34
N ARG A 172 9.78 15.54 5.99
CA ARG A 172 8.65 15.22 6.87
C ARG A 172 9.00 14.18 7.93
N LEU A 173 9.87 13.22 7.61
CA LEU A 173 10.30 12.17 8.53
C LEU A 173 11.32 12.68 9.56
N LEU A 174 12.15 13.64 9.18
CA LEU A 174 13.14 14.27 10.05
C LEU A 174 12.47 15.41 10.82
N GLN A 175 12.28 15.23 12.13
CA GLN A 175 11.73 16.28 12.98
C GLN A 175 12.66 17.50 13.02
N PRO A 176 12.11 18.73 13.03
CA PRO A 176 12.94 19.93 13.22
C PRO A 176 13.66 19.87 14.57
N PRO A 177 14.85 20.50 14.68
CA PRO A 177 15.61 20.47 15.93
C PRO A 177 14.78 21.10 17.07
N PRO A 178 14.75 20.47 18.26
CA PRO A 178 13.99 21.00 19.39
C PRO A 178 14.54 22.38 19.79
N GLY A 179 13.65 23.33 20.07
CA GLY A 179 14.00 24.73 20.34
C GLY A 179 14.97 24.91 21.52
N ALA A 180 14.93 24.01 22.50
CA ALA A 180 15.85 23.98 23.65
C ALA A 180 17.33 23.78 23.24
N LEU A 181 17.57 23.07 22.13
CA LEU A 181 18.92 22.80 21.65
C LEU A 181 19.57 24.07 21.08
N ARG A 182 18.78 24.96 20.49
CA ARG A 182 19.27 26.28 20.05
C ARG A 182 19.68 27.16 21.23
N THR A 183 18.89 27.17 22.30
CA THR A 183 19.22 27.93 23.51
C THR A 183 20.45 27.38 24.22
N GLU A 184 20.63 26.06 24.22
CA GLU A 184 21.80 25.41 24.83
C GLU A 184 23.09 25.68 24.03
N LEU A 185 23.04 25.60 22.70
CA LEU A 185 24.18 25.93 21.84
C LEU A 185 24.56 27.42 21.92
N LEU A 186 23.57 28.33 22.00
CA LEU A 186 23.84 29.76 22.17
C LEU A 186 24.53 30.06 23.51
N ASN A 187 24.16 29.34 24.57
CA ASN A 187 24.81 29.46 25.88
C ASN A 187 26.26 28.95 25.87
N LEU A 188 26.58 27.94 25.05
CA LEU A 188 27.96 27.47 24.86
C LEU A 188 28.82 28.49 24.10
N THR A 189 28.25 29.21 23.14
CA THR A 189 28.95 30.28 22.41
C THR A 189 29.04 31.60 23.16
N GLY A 190 28.20 31.80 24.18
CA GLY A 190 28.03 33.07 24.92
C GLY A 190 28.91 33.25 26.16
N SER A 191 29.77 32.30 26.52
CA SER A 191 30.68 32.46 27.67
C SER A 191 32.11 32.81 27.24
N PRO A 192 32.50 34.10 27.19
CA PRO A 192 33.90 34.47 27.28
C PRO A 192 34.30 34.39 28.76
N SER A 193 34.82 33.24 29.20
CA SER A 193 35.42 33.14 30.54
C SER A 193 36.81 33.78 30.53
N LEU A 194 36.84 35.11 30.63
CA LEU A 194 38.02 35.87 31.07
C LEU A 194 38.19 35.71 32.59
N ALA A 195 39.41 35.33 33.00
CA ALA A 195 40.00 35.50 34.33
C ALA A 195 39.36 34.69 35.48
N SER A 196 40.06 34.06 36.43
CA SER A 196 41.32 34.41 37.07
C SER A 196 41.85 33.18 37.82
N ALA A 197 43.16 32.89 37.74
CA ALA A 197 43.89 32.37 38.90
C ALA A 197 44.04 33.53 39.91
N PRO A 198 43.94 33.36 41.26
CA PRO A 198 44.91 32.59 42.09
C PRO A 198 44.28 32.08 43.43
N PRO A 199 44.98 31.81 44.56
CA PRO A 199 46.35 31.32 44.79
C PRO A 199 46.38 29.95 45.52
N SER A 200 47.57 29.35 45.53
CA SER A 200 47.98 28.26 46.40
C SER A 200 47.77 28.55 47.90
N ARG A 201 47.08 27.66 48.64
CA ARG A 201 47.41 27.31 50.04
C ARG A 201 46.73 25.99 50.48
N SER A 202 47.61 25.06 50.83
CA SER A 202 47.47 23.82 51.60
C SER A 202 46.25 23.67 52.51
N VAL A 203 45.48 22.58 52.36
CA VAL A 203 44.89 21.84 53.50
C VAL A 203 44.82 20.34 53.18
N VAL A 204 45.43 19.59 54.09
CA VAL A 204 45.51 18.15 54.38
C VAL A 204 44.43 17.24 53.79
N HIS A 205 44.91 16.14 53.21
CA HIS A 205 44.12 14.99 52.74
C HIS A 205 43.46 14.23 53.89
N HIS A 206 42.16 13.92 53.75
CA HIS A 206 41.56 12.76 54.41
C HIS A 206 41.04 11.77 53.35
N PRO A 207 41.66 10.58 53.19
CA PRO A 207 41.38 9.65 52.09
C PRO A 207 40.13 8.79 52.29
N ALA A 208 39.40 8.91 53.39
CA ALA A 208 38.28 8.00 53.73
C ALA A 208 36.91 8.41 53.15
N THR A 209 36.74 9.66 52.69
CA THR A 209 35.45 10.14 52.15
C THR A 209 35.31 9.92 50.64
N ARG A 210 36.41 9.72 49.92
CA ARG A 210 36.42 9.59 48.45
C ARG A 210 35.94 8.23 47.96
N THR A 211 36.21 7.16 48.72
CA THR A 211 35.72 5.80 48.39
C THR A 211 34.24 5.65 48.67
N LEU A 212 33.72 6.30 49.72
CA LEU A 212 32.30 6.25 50.07
C LEU A 212 31.43 7.02 49.06
N VAL A 213 31.90 8.17 48.58
CA VAL A 213 31.22 8.92 47.51
C VAL A 213 31.28 8.18 46.17
N ALA A 214 32.40 7.54 45.82
CA ALA A 214 32.49 6.75 44.59
C ALA A 214 31.56 5.52 44.61
N VAL A 215 31.49 4.81 45.74
CA VAL A 215 30.56 3.68 45.91
C VAL A 215 29.11 4.16 45.90
N LEU A 216 28.82 5.31 46.52
CA LEU A 216 27.48 5.90 46.51
C LEU A 216 27.06 6.32 45.09
N ILE A 217 27.97 6.87 44.27
CA ILE A 217 27.69 7.22 42.87
C ILE A 217 27.44 5.97 42.03
N VAL A 218 28.22 4.89 42.23
CA VAL A 218 27.99 3.62 41.51
C VAL A 218 26.69 2.97 41.95
N LEU A 219 26.35 3.00 43.24
CA LEU A 219 25.06 2.53 43.76
C LEU A 219 23.90 3.37 43.27
N MET A 220 24.04 4.70 43.22
CA MET A 220 23.02 5.62 42.68
C MET A 220 22.86 5.44 41.17
N ALA A 221 23.93 5.26 40.42
CA ALA A 221 23.88 4.97 38.98
C ALA A 221 23.23 3.60 38.72
N GLY A 222 23.51 2.60 39.56
CA GLY A 222 22.85 1.30 39.52
C GLY A 222 21.38 1.36 39.91
N LEU A 223 21.02 2.17 40.92
CA LEU A 223 19.65 2.35 41.39
C LEU A 223 18.81 3.16 40.40
N LEU A 224 19.38 4.22 39.81
CA LEU A 224 18.76 5.00 38.74
C LEU A 224 18.64 4.17 37.46
N GLY A 225 19.64 3.34 37.14
CA GLY A 225 19.55 2.35 36.06
C GLY A 225 18.47 1.30 36.31
N TRP A 226 18.32 0.83 37.55
CA TRP A 226 17.29 -0.14 37.94
C TRP A 226 15.88 0.47 37.99
N LEU A 227 15.74 1.71 38.45
CA LEU A 227 14.48 2.46 38.44
C LEU A 227 14.07 2.85 37.01
N ALA A 228 15.03 3.27 36.18
CA ALA A 228 14.80 3.50 34.75
C ALA A 228 14.42 2.21 34.04
N TRP A 229 15.08 1.09 34.32
CA TRP A 229 14.69 -0.23 33.79
C TRP A 229 13.26 -0.61 34.21
N ARG A 230 12.86 -0.30 35.45
CA ARG A 230 11.53 -0.63 35.97
C ARG A 230 10.42 0.25 35.36
N SER A 231 10.72 1.50 35.03
CA SER A 231 9.78 2.42 34.36
C SER A 231 9.77 2.30 32.83
N THR A 232 10.85 1.79 32.23
CA THR A 232 10.93 1.41 30.81
C THR A 232 10.67 -0.07 30.59
N ARG A 233 9.98 -0.76 31.50
CA ARG A 233 9.41 -2.07 31.14
C ARG A 233 8.50 -1.82 29.95
N PRO A 234 8.83 -2.33 28.75
CA PRO A 234 7.80 -2.51 27.74
C PRO A 234 6.71 -3.32 28.45
N ALA A 235 5.43 -2.98 28.23
CA ALA A 235 4.36 -3.91 28.54
C ALA A 235 4.83 -5.30 28.08
N PRO A 236 4.68 -6.36 28.91
CA PRO A 236 5.18 -7.68 28.57
C PRO A 236 4.79 -7.95 27.12
N SER A 237 5.79 -8.03 26.24
CA SER A 237 5.57 -8.31 24.83
C SER A 237 4.61 -9.47 24.82
N PRO A 238 3.41 -9.35 24.22
CA PRO A 238 2.54 -10.51 24.11
C PRO A 238 3.41 -11.55 23.42
N SER A 239 3.70 -12.63 24.15
CA SER A 239 4.44 -13.79 23.66
C SER A 239 4.03 -13.97 22.22
N ALA A 240 4.98 -13.95 21.27
CA ALA A 240 4.72 -14.09 19.84
C ALA A 240 3.63 -15.14 19.68
N SER A 241 2.39 -14.67 19.56
CA SER A 241 1.25 -15.52 19.80
C SER A 241 1.23 -16.34 18.55
N ARG A 242 1.32 -17.68 18.68
CA ARG A 242 1.18 -18.54 17.50
C ARG A 242 0.01 -17.99 16.69
N PRO A 243 0.19 -17.78 15.38
CA PRO A 243 -0.86 -17.20 14.57
C PRO A 243 -2.13 -17.99 14.84
N SER A 244 -3.17 -17.28 15.25
CA SER A 244 -4.41 -17.90 15.64
C SER A 244 -5.18 -18.20 14.36
N ASP A 245 -5.60 -19.46 14.22
CA ASP A 245 -6.48 -19.88 13.14
C ASP A 245 -7.81 -19.12 13.26
N LEU A 246 -8.14 -18.38 12.21
CA LEU A 246 -9.33 -17.53 12.12
C LEU A 246 -10.60 -18.33 12.36
N ILE A 247 -10.69 -19.52 11.78
CA ILE A 247 -11.87 -20.39 11.87
C ILE A 247 -12.04 -20.81 13.33
N ARG A 248 -10.98 -21.33 13.96
CA ARG A 248 -11.00 -21.70 15.38
C ARG A 248 -11.38 -20.51 16.26
N ARG A 249 -10.86 -19.32 15.97
CA ARG A 249 -11.14 -18.12 16.77
C ARG A 249 -12.59 -17.66 16.66
N SER A 250 -13.18 -17.76 15.47
CA SER A 250 -14.59 -17.43 15.24
C SER A 250 -15.54 -18.36 16.00
N VAL A 251 -15.20 -19.65 16.09
CA VAL A 251 -15.92 -20.67 16.88
C VAL A 251 -15.84 -20.36 18.38
N GLU A 252 -14.63 -20.06 18.89
CA GLU A 252 -14.43 -19.69 20.30
C GLU A 252 -15.26 -18.47 20.74
N LEU A 253 -15.37 -17.47 19.85
CA LEU A 253 -16.09 -16.23 20.14
C LEU A 253 -17.60 -16.37 19.92
N ALA A 254 -18.06 -17.26 19.03
CA ALA A 254 -19.47 -17.35 18.65
C ALA A 254 -20.40 -17.60 19.85
N ALA A 255 -19.95 -18.36 20.85
CA ALA A 255 -20.75 -18.69 22.03
C ALA A 255 -20.96 -17.50 23.00
N SER A 256 -20.12 -16.46 22.94
CA SER A 256 -20.21 -15.29 23.82
C SER A 256 -20.83 -14.06 23.14
N LEU A 257 -21.22 -14.17 21.88
CA LEU A 257 -21.79 -13.06 21.13
C LEU A 257 -23.22 -12.75 21.60
N THR A 258 -23.47 -11.46 21.81
CA THR A 258 -24.80 -10.92 22.07
C THR A 258 -25.11 -9.83 21.06
N VAL A 259 -26.40 -9.60 20.80
CA VAL A 259 -26.85 -8.54 19.89
C VAL A 259 -26.57 -7.20 20.55
N GLU A 260 -25.64 -6.42 19.97
CA GLU A 260 -25.35 -5.05 20.42
C GLU A 260 -26.29 -4.05 19.73
N GLN A 261 -26.47 -4.22 18.42
CA GLN A 261 -27.30 -3.36 17.59
C GLN A 261 -28.43 -4.18 16.96
N PRO A 262 -29.68 -4.05 17.44
CA PRO A 262 -30.82 -4.77 16.88
C PRO A 262 -31.18 -4.17 15.52
N LEU A 263 -30.80 -4.86 14.45
CA LEU A 263 -31.05 -4.48 13.06
C LEU A 263 -31.60 -5.69 12.35
N THR A 264 -32.89 -5.66 12.03
CA THR A 264 -33.60 -6.83 11.49
C THR A 264 -33.81 -6.79 9.98
N HIS A 265 -33.54 -5.63 9.35
CA HIS A 265 -33.61 -5.46 7.90
C HIS A 265 -32.21 -5.46 7.29
N PRO A 266 -31.92 -6.34 6.31
CA PRO A 266 -30.62 -6.38 5.63
C PRO A 266 -30.16 -5.02 5.11
N ALA A 267 -31.04 -4.29 4.39
CA ALA A 267 -30.68 -2.99 3.82
C ALA A 267 -30.32 -1.91 4.87
N GLU A 268 -30.83 -2.01 6.10
CA GLU A 268 -30.46 -1.10 7.20
C GLU A 268 -29.11 -1.47 7.79
N ALA A 269 -28.87 -2.77 7.97
CA ALA A 269 -27.61 -3.30 8.45
C ALA A 269 -26.45 -3.03 7.46
N GLU A 270 -26.68 -3.16 6.15
CA GLU A 270 -25.70 -2.77 5.12
C GLU A 270 -25.35 -1.28 5.18
N ARG A 271 -26.36 -0.41 5.32
CA ARG A 271 -26.13 1.03 5.46
C ARG A 271 -25.35 1.38 6.72
N TYR A 272 -25.64 0.69 7.84
CA TYR A 272 -24.90 0.87 9.09
C TYR A 272 -23.44 0.45 8.94
N LEU A 273 -23.19 -0.72 8.34
CA LEU A 273 -21.84 -1.21 8.06
C LEU A 273 -21.07 -0.28 7.10
N ALA A 274 -21.74 0.28 6.09
CA ALA A 274 -21.15 1.25 5.17
C ALA A 274 -20.64 2.51 5.87
N GLN A 275 -21.34 3.00 6.90
CA GLN A 275 -20.89 4.13 7.72
C GLN A 275 -19.64 3.81 8.53
N GLN A 276 -19.43 2.53 8.87
CA GLN A 276 -18.22 2.04 9.54
C GLN A 276 -17.10 1.66 8.57
N GLY A 277 -17.29 1.90 7.27
CA GLY A 277 -16.31 1.60 6.22
C GLY A 277 -16.39 0.19 5.63
N TRP A 278 -17.42 -0.59 5.97
CA TRP A 278 -17.65 -1.93 5.45
C TRP A 278 -18.65 -1.90 4.28
N ARG A 279 -18.24 -2.38 3.11
CA ARG A 279 -19.08 -2.41 1.90
C ARG A 279 -19.56 -3.83 1.59
N VAL A 280 -20.24 -4.44 2.55
CA VAL A 280 -20.70 -5.84 2.45
C VAL A 280 -22.14 -5.90 1.95
N VAL A 281 -22.49 -7.04 1.34
CA VAL A 281 -23.88 -7.43 1.06
C VAL A 281 -24.31 -8.46 2.09
N ILE A 282 -25.49 -8.30 2.69
CA ILE A 282 -25.98 -9.27 3.67
C ILE A 282 -26.68 -10.40 2.91
N PRO A 283 -26.26 -11.67 3.10
CA PRO A 283 -26.90 -12.80 2.45
C PRO A 283 -28.36 -12.93 2.89
N ASP A 284 -29.23 -13.30 1.95
CA ASP A 284 -30.55 -13.83 2.27
C ASP A 284 -30.39 -15.31 2.60
N ILE A 285 -30.96 -15.75 3.72
CA ILE A 285 -30.83 -17.12 4.20
C ILE A 285 -32.23 -17.64 4.44
N ALA A 286 -32.67 -18.58 3.59
CA ALA A 286 -33.99 -19.19 3.74
C ALA A 286 -34.17 -19.76 5.15
N ASP A 287 -35.33 -19.54 5.77
CA ASP A 287 -35.65 -19.94 7.15
C ASP A 287 -34.72 -19.36 8.24
N ALA A 288 -33.93 -18.32 7.94
CA ALA A 288 -33.20 -17.57 8.97
C ALA A 288 -33.54 -16.09 8.92
N ARG A 289 -33.60 -15.45 10.09
CA ARG A 289 -33.92 -14.02 10.20
C ARG A 289 -32.77 -13.27 10.85
N LEU A 290 -32.32 -12.18 10.23
CA LEU A 290 -31.37 -11.28 10.85
C LEU A 290 -31.99 -10.68 12.14
N ILE A 291 -31.31 -10.86 13.27
CA ILE A 291 -31.71 -10.33 14.58
C ILE A 291 -30.94 -9.03 14.87
N GLY A 292 -29.67 -8.98 14.47
CA GLY A 292 -28.86 -7.79 14.63
C GLY A 292 -27.40 -7.99 14.32
N LEU A 293 -26.63 -6.99 14.77
CA LEU A 293 -25.20 -6.84 14.54
C LEU A 293 -24.47 -6.75 15.88
N THR A 294 -23.25 -7.27 15.90
CA THR A 294 -22.33 -7.16 17.03
C THR A 294 -20.90 -7.04 16.53
N GLN A 295 -19.98 -6.61 17.39
CA GLN A 295 -18.56 -6.50 17.10
C GLN A 295 -17.81 -7.59 17.88
N ALA A 296 -17.16 -8.51 17.16
CA ALA A 296 -16.34 -9.55 17.79
C ALA A 296 -14.88 -9.10 17.90
N PRO A 297 -14.28 -9.09 19.11
CA PRO A 297 -12.87 -8.80 19.30
C PRO A 297 -12.01 -10.01 18.94
N VAL A 298 -11.80 -10.21 17.62
CA VAL A 298 -11.02 -11.34 17.08
C VAL A 298 -9.57 -11.28 17.58
N LEU A 299 -8.99 -10.07 17.62
CA LEU A 299 -7.70 -9.76 18.24
C LEU A 299 -7.82 -8.51 19.15
N PRO A 300 -6.87 -8.26 20.08
CA PRO A 300 -6.92 -7.09 20.98
C PRO A 300 -7.05 -5.74 20.29
N GLU A 301 -6.62 -5.64 19.04
CA GLU A 301 -6.60 -4.42 18.23
C GLU A 301 -7.53 -4.52 17.01
N LEU A 302 -8.33 -5.59 16.91
CA LEU A 302 -9.18 -5.87 15.75
C LEU A 302 -10.56 -6.35 16.19
N ASN A 303 -11.54 -5.50 15.94
CA ASN A 303 -12.95 -5.85 16.04
C ASN A 303 -13.51 -6.08 14.63
N VAL A 304 -14.30 -7.14 14.49
CA VAL A 304 -14.87 -7.57 13.22
C VAL A 304 -16.39 -7.59 13.37
N PRO A 305 -17.15 -7.03 12.41
CA PRO A 305 -18.60 -7.08 12.48
C PRO A 305 -19.09 -8.52 12.29
N VAL A 306 -20.08 -8.89 13.11
CA VAL A 306 -20.74 -10.18 13.08
C VAL A 306 -22.23 -9.97 12.94
N LEU A 307 -22.81 -10.60 11.93
CA LEU A 307 -24.24 -10.67 11.71
C LEU A 307 -24.80 -11.84 12.52
N LEU A 308 -25.83 -11.60 13.32
CA LEU A 308 -26.51 -12.62 14.11
C LEU A 308 -27.87 -12.91 13.48
N PHE A 309 -28.07 -14.16 13.10
CA PHE A 309 -29.29 -14.68 12.53
C PHE A 309 -29.95 -15.69 13.48
N GLU A 310 -31.28 -15.69 13.52
CA GLU A 310 -32.07 -16.72 14.16
C GLU A 310 -32.41 -17.77 13.10
N ASP A 311 -31.89 -18.99 13.23
CA ASP A 311 -32.31 -20.08 12.34
C ASP A 311 -33.61 -20.70 12.85
N ARG A 312 -34.71 -20.51 12.11
CA ARG A 312 -36.04 -21.02 12.49
C ARG A 312 -36.14 -22.54 12.38
N LYS A 313 -35.26 -23.18 11.60
CA LYS A 313 -35.28 -24.64 11.39
C LYS A 313 -34.62 -25.38 12.55
N SER A 314 -33.49 -24.85 13.02
CA SER A 314 -32.69 -25.45 14.09
C SER A 314 -32.98 -24.83 15.47
N GLY A 315 -33.52 -23.62 15.52
CA GLY A 315 -33.72 -22.86 16.76
C GLY A 315 -32.43 -22.28 17.35
N HIS A 316 -31.30 -22.44 16.66
CA HIS A 316 -30.00 -21.97 17.10
C HIS A 316 -29.65 -20.63 16.45
N THR A 317 -28.79 -19.86 17.12
CA THR A 317 -28.24 -18.62 16.57
C THR A 317 -27.12 -18.95 15.58
N LEU A 318 -27.20 -18.35 14.41
CA LEU A 318 -26.19 -18.40 13.37
C LEU A 318 -25.37 -17.10 13.43
N ALA A 319 -24.06 -17.21 13.59
CA ALA A 319 -23.15 -16.07 13.63
C ALA A 319 -22.32 -16.00 12.34
N ILE A 320 -22.40 -14.90 11.60
CA ILE A 320 -21.65 -14.71 10.34
C ILE A 320 -20.66 -13.56 10.52
N TYR A 321 -19.38 -13.91 10.59
CA TYR A 321 -18.27 -12.96 10.67
C TYR A 321 -17.91 -12.45 9.27
N LEU A 322 -17.61 -11.17 9.18
CA LEU A 322 -17.29 -10.48 7.93
C LEU A 322 -15.81 -10.11 7.89
N TYR A 323 -15.05 -10.70 6.98
CA TYR A 323 -13.63 -10.39 6.79
C TYR A 323 -13.38 -9.82 5.40
N THR A 324 -12.30 -9.05 5.25
CA THR A 324 -11.81 -8.57 3.94
C THR A 324 -10.41 -9.09 3.69
N TYR A 325 -10.03 -9.24 2.43
CA TYR A 325 -8.65 -9.60 2.07
C TYR A 325 -7.62 -8.60 2.61
N ALA A 326 -7.97 -7.31 2.61
CA ALA A 326 -7.12 -6.25 3.17
C ALA A 326 -6.89 -6.41 4.69
N LEU A 327 -7.89 -6.90 5.42
CA LEU A 327 -7.76 -7.22 6.84
C LEU A 327 -6.88 -8.45 7.03
N LEU A 328 -7.09 -9.54 6.28
CA LEU A 328 -6.27 -10.74 6.38
C LEU A 328 -4.79 -10.45 6.06
N ASP A 329 -4.53 -9.68 5.00
CA ASP A 329 -3.16 -9.28 4.61
C ASP A 329 -2.48 -8.42 5.69
N ARG A 330 -3.21 -7.45 6.26
CA ARG A 330 -2.70 -6.60 7.34
C ARG A 330 -2.34 -7.40 8.60
N TYR A 331 -3.11 -8.43 8.92
CA TYR A 331 -2.96 -9.23 10.14
C TYR A 331 -2.38 -10.62 9.91
N GLN A 332 -1.79 -10.91 8.75
CA GLN A 332 -1.26 -12.24 8.36
C GLN A 332 -0.31 -12.89 9.39
N ASN A 333 0.41 -12.08 10.17
CA ASN A 333 1.34 -12.58 11.19
C ASN A 333 0.66 -13.02 12.51
N ARG A 334 -0.63 -12.69 12.69
CA ARG A 334 -1.39 -12.93 13.93
C ARG A 334 -2.68 -13.72 13.70
N LEU A 335 -3.29 -13.55 12.53
CA LEU A 335 -4.51 -14.23 12.10
C LEU A 335 -4.20 -14.97 10.80
N LEU A 336 -4.32 -16.29 10.80
CA LEU A 336 -4.15 -17.10 9.61
C LEU A 336 -5.48 -17.70 9.19
N LEU A 337 -5.78 -17.58 7.90
CA LEU A 337 -6.73 -18.42 7.21
C LEU A 337 -5.90 -19.38 6.36
N ASP A 338 -6.23 -20.67 6.39
CA ASP A 338 -5.48 -21.69 5.65
C ASP A 338 -5.46 -21.34 4.15
N PRO A 339 -4.28 -21.31 3.49
CA PRO A 339 -4.18 -21.04 2.06
C PRO A 339 -5.05 -21.97 1.19
N ASP A 340 -5.31 -23.20 1.63
CA ASP A 340 -6.19 -24.11 0.91
C ASP A 340 -7.65 -23.66 0.96
N VAL A 341 -8.11 -23.13 2.10
CA VAL A 341 -9.45 -22.52 2.24
C VAL A 341 -9.58 -21.34 1.30
N LEU A 342 -8.57 -20.45 1.27
CA LEU A 342 -8.55 -19.28 0.38
C LEU A 342 -8.62 -19.67 -1.10
N ARG A 343 -7.93 -20.73 -1.50
CA ARG A 343 -7.96 -21.25 -2.86
C ARG A 343 -9.31 -21.88 -3.20
N GLN A 344 -9.95 -22.55 -2.24
CA GLN A 344 -11.24 -23.19 -2.45
C GLN A 344 -12.39 -22.19 -2.59
N ILE A 345 -12.30 -21.03 -1.92
CA ILE A 345 -13.29 -19.94 -2.02
C ILE A 345 -12.91 -18.87 -3.06
N GLU A 346 -11.86 -19.10 -3.86
CA GLU A 346 -11.39 -18.12 -4.85
C GLU A 346 -12.45 -17.83 -5.91
N GLU A 347 -13.15 -18.87 -6.37
CA GLU A 347 -14.26 -18.76 -7.30
C GLU A 347 -15.57 -18.40 -6.56
N GLU A 348 -16.34 -17.46 -7.12
CA GLU A 348 -17.66 -17.11 -6.57
C GLU A 348 -18.56 -18.37 -6.49
N GLN A 349 -19.37 -18.46 -5.43
CA GLN A 349 -20.28 -19.58 -5.12
C GLN A 349 -19.61 -20.88 -4.63
N HIS A 350 -18.30 -20.88 -4.39
CA HIS A 350 -17.66 -21.98 -3.69
C HIS A 350 -17.66 -21.78 -2.18
N PHE A 351 -18.01 -22.85 -1.48
CA PHE A 351 -18.08 -22.91 -0.03
C PHE A 351 -17.09 -23.94 0.48
N ASP A 352 -16.36 -23.59 1.52
CA ASP A 352 -15.55 -24.53 2.28
C ASP A 352 -16.19 -24.82 3.64
N LEU A 353 -16.18 -26.10 4.03
CA LEU A 353 -16.90 -26.59 5.20
C LEU A 353 -15.93 -27.24 6.18
N HIS A 354 -15.92 -26.72 7.40
CA HIS A 354 -15.13 -27.27 8.49
C HIS A 354 -16.03 -27.78 9.60
N VAL A 355 -15.74 -28.99 10.07
CA VAL A 355 -16.43 -29.59 11.22
C VAL A 355 -15.52 -29.47 12.44
N LEU A 356 -15.94 -28.68 13.43
CA LEU A 356 -15.19 -28.42 14.66
C LEU A 356 -16.02 -28.86 15.88
N GLY A 357 -16.13 -30.17 16.04
CA GLY A 357 -16.89 -30.77 17.15
C GLY A 357 -18.40 -30.65 16.94
N ARG A 358 -19.08 -29.87 17.79
CA ARG A 358 -20.53 -29.61 17.70
C ARG A 358 -20.87 -28.39 16.84
N GLN A 359 -19.87 -27.57 16.52
CA GLN A 359 -20.04 -26.42 15.66
C GLN A 359 -19.47 -26.73 14.28
N GLN A 360 -20.19 -26.30 13.27
CA GLN A 360 -19.77 -26.37 11.88
C GLN A 360 -19.53 -24.95 11.38
N VAL A 361 -18.48 -24.79 10.60
CA VAL A 361 -18.09 -23.52 10.01
C VAL A 361 -18.21 -23.61 8.51
N LEU A 362 -18.88 -22.63 7.91
CA LEU A 362 -18.99 -22.46 6.48
C LEU A 362 -18.25 -21.19 6.09
N VAL A 363 -17.30 -21.29 5.19
CA VAL A 363 -16.51 -20.17 4.66
C VAL A 363 -16.84 -20.00 3.19
N TRP A 364 -17.10 -18.77 2.77
CA TRP A 364 -17.29 -18.48 1.35
C TRP A 364 -16.92 -17.03 1.03
N ARG A 365 -16.81 -16.77 -0.27
CA ARG A 365 -16.49 -15.45 -0.80
C ARG A 365 -17.69 -14.90 -1.57
N TYR A 366 -17.94 -13.61 -1.39
CA TYR A 366 -18.78 -12.84 -2.29
C TYR A 366 -18.09 -11.51 -2.60
N ARG A 367 -17.75 -11.28 -3.87
CA ARG A 367 -16.94 -10.12 -4.32
C ARG A 367 -15.59 -10.03 -3.61
N ASP A 368 -15.38 -9.02 -2.77
CA ASP A 368 -14.11 -8.76 -2.06
C ASP A 368 -14.18 -9.12 -0.56
N ASP A 369 -15.31 -9.69 -0.13
CA ASP A 369 -15.59 -10.02 1.26
C ASP A 369 -15.61 -11.54 1.48
N ILE A 370 -15.08 -11.95 2.63
CA ILE A 370 -15.05 -13.34 3.10
C ILE A 370 -16.02 -13.47 4.27
N TYR A 371 -16.95 -14.39 4.15
CA TYR A 371 -17.96 -14.66 5.14
C TYR A 371 -17.61 -15.96 5.86
N VAL A 372 -17.63 -15.94 7.18
CA VAL A 372 -17.38 -17.11 8.02
C VAL A 372 -18.60 -17.31 8.91
N ALA A 373 -19.45 -18.26 8.56
CA ALA A 373 -20.63 -18.61 9.33
C ALA A 373 -20.33 -19.74 10.31
N VAL A 374 -20.65 -19.53 11.58
CA VAL A 374 -20.56 -20.53 12.64
C VAL A 374 -21.99 -20.93 13.05
N THR A 375 -22.28 -22.23 12.98
CA THR A 375 -23.56 -22.80 13.38
C THR A 375 -23.38 -24.05 14.21
N GLU A 376 -24.32 -24.33 15.11
CA GLU A 376 -24.43 -25.62 15.81
C GLU A 376 -25.21 -26.66 14.99
N GLY A 377 -25.84 -26.24 13.89
CA GLY A 377 -26.60 -27.10 12.98
C GLY A 377 -25.76 -27.70 11.85
N ASP A 378 -26.47 -28.24 10.85
CA ASP A 378 -25.87 -28.77 9.62
C ASP A 378 -25.46 -27.63 8.68
N ALA A 379 -24.15 -27.39 8.53
CA ALA A 379 -23.62 -26.36 7.65
C ALA A 379 -23.80 -26.69 6.16
N ALA A 380 -23.91 -27.97 5.79
CA ALA A 380 -24.18 -28.36 4.41
C ALA A 380 -25.62 -27.96 4.01
N ALA A 381 -26.58 -28.16 4.92
CA ALA A 381 -27.94 -27.67 4.73
C ALA A 381 -28.02 -26.14 4.76
N LEU A 382 -27.18 -25.47 5.55
CA LEU A 382 -27.08 -24.00 5.56
C LEU A 382 -26.61 -23.47 4.20
N ARG A 383 -25.60 -24.10 3.59
CA ARG A 383 -25.07 -23.72 2.27
C ARG A 383 -26.17 -23.60 1.21
N GLU A 384 -27.08 -24.57 1.16
CA GLU A 384 -28.16 -24.61 0.16
C GLU A 384 -29.23 -23.52 0.36
N ARG A 385 -29.22 -22.85 1.53
CA ARG A 385 -30.19 -21.81 1.90
C ARG A 385 -29.67 -20.41 1.67
N ILE A 386 -28.37 -20.24 1.42
CA ILE A 386 -27.73 -18.93 1.24
C ILE A 386 -27.93 -18.46 -0.21
N ALA A 387 -28.53 -17.29 -0.36
CA ALA A 387 -28.70 -16.59 -1.63
C ALA A 387 -28.17 -15.16 -1.53
N PHE A 388 -27.54 -14.69 -2.61
CA PHE A 388 -27.14 -13.30 -2.76
C PHE A 388 -28.01 -12.60 -3.81
N PRO A 389 -28.38 -11.33 -3.60
CA PRO A 389 -29.04 -10.56 -4.64
C PRO A 389 -28.12 -10.48 -5.88
N SER A 390 -28.73 -10.71 -7.05
CA SER A 390 -28.07 -10.73 -8.37
C SER A 390 -27.53 -9.36 -8.77
#